data_AF-A0A5E6ZQP2-F1
#
_entry.id   AF-A0A5E6ZQP2-F1
#
_cell.length_a   1.000
_cell.length_b   1.000
_cell.length_c   1.000
_cell.angle_alpha   90.00
_cell.angle_beta   90.00
_cell.angle_gamma   90.00
#
_symmetry.space_group_name_H-M   'P 1'
#
loop_
_entity.id
_entity.type
_entity.pdbx_description
1 polymer ?
#
loop_
_entity_poly.entity_id
_entity_poly.type
_entity_poly.pdbx_seq_one_letter_code
_entity_poly.pdbx_strand_id
1 'polypeptide(L)'
;MNVRRHYSRCYLSLGNDGLISYASTSSDFELELSKQIAKTSGRSQLFQKLYERGAFQTNIWILLAIGAGELNIVIAGVAEKAKWSHRGALKASWIRDNDPENRTKHSSVELMPIFSPVFHDVAGVASYWRIRQPNSSEGQTLGVILKHKHRDEFIATAAESGEYVNFDLSVVFPKDQHGNVLLPEGFRVYGFYHSSKPSLPDHLPAADTELFKNFFSPADMKVGLDRLVAAPQHHLFMITPDEAVLSFSQPDIPVRSLIVELTADFERKLVSGEITTQMFIDKVAAAGNLSVLLPSKTWPDVGRIRPSAETVAVIAEPAQ
;
A
#
# COMPACT_ATOMS: atom_id res chain seq x y z
N MET A 1 26.12 7.79 -34.95
CA MET A 1 24.99 7.76 -34.00
C MET A 1 24.80 6.29 -33.59
N ASN A 2 25.00 5.94 -32.32
CA ASN A 2 25.14 4.56 -31.83
C ASN A 2 23.86 3.72 -32.03
N VAL A 3 23.93 2.64 -32.82
CA VAL A 3 22.77 1.81 -33.27
C VAL A 3 22.46 0.64 -32.32
N ARG A 4 23.14 0.52 -31.18
CA ARG A 4 22.87 -0.55 -30.20
C ARG A 4 22.77 0.01 -28.79
N ARG A 5 21.71 0.75 -28.51
CA ARG A 5 21.25 0.85 -27.12
C ARG A 5 20.32 -0.34 -26.90
N HIS A 6 20.87 -1.43 -26.40
CA HIS A 6 20.09 -2.47 -25.73
C HIS A 6 19.53 -1.81 -24.47
N TYR A 7 18.37 -1.17 -24.56
CA TYR A 7 17.70 -0.67 -23.38
C TYR A 7 17.25 -1.90 -22.58
N SER A 8 17.78 -2.06 -21.37
CA SER A 8 17.43 -3.19 -20.50
C SER A 8 15.92 -3.24 -20.21
N ARG A 9 15.25 -2.09 -20.23
CA ARG A 9 13.79 -1.95 -20.13
C ARG A 9 13.36 -0.54 -20.58
N CYS A 10 12.26 -0.44 -21.32
CA CYS A 10 11.60 0.81 -21.71
C CYS A 10 10.27 0.94 -20.97
N TYR A 11 9.87 2.17 -20.62
CA TYR A 11 8.59 2.44 -19.96
C TYR A 11 7.74 3.37 -20.81
N LEU A 12 6.44 3.11 -20.87
CA LEU A 12 5.46 3.94 -21.57
C LEU A 12 4.29 4.25 -20.63
N SER A 13 4.09 5.55 -20.36
CA SER A 13 2.91 6.03 -19.65
C SER A 13 1.70 6.02 -20.59
N LEU A 14 0.59 5.46 -20.12
CA LEU A 14 -0.68 5.40 -20.83
C LEU A 14 -1.66 6.47 -20.30
N GLY A 15 -1.17 7.49 -19.60
CA GLY A 15 -2.00 8.48 -18.91
C GLY A 15 -2.73 7.85 -17.73
N ASN A 16 -4.05 8.02 -17.65
CA ASN A 16 -4.88 7.48 -16.58
C ASN A 16 -5.04 5.94 -16.63
N ASP A 17 -4.60 5.32 -17.73
CA ASP A 17 -4.68 3.89 -17.97
C ASP A 17 -3.45 3.12 -17.44
N GLY A 18 -2.46 3.80 -16.84
CA GLY A 18 -1.35 3.16 -16.13
C GLY A 18 0.02 3.28 -16.78
N LEU A 19 0.96 2.43 -16.35
CA LEU A 19 2.35 2.41 -16.83
C LEU A 19 2.70 1.00 -17.28
N ILE A 20 3.18 0.85 -18.52
CA ILE A 20 3.69 -0.43 -19.04
C ILE A 20 5.20 -0.38 -19.21
N SER A 21 5.83 -1.55 -19.13
CA SER A 21 7.25 -1.71 -19.41
C SER A 21 7.49 -2.83 -20.41
N TYR A 22 8.45 -2.61 -21.32
CA TYR A 22 8.90 -3.60 -22.30
C TYR A 22 10.38 -3.90 -22.06
N ALA A 23 10.74 -5.17 -21.93
CA ALA A 23 12.12 -5.63 -21.92
C ALA A 23 12.39 -6.55 -23.11
N SER A 24 13.51 -6.29 -23.80
CA SER A 24 13.93 -7.09 -24.94
C SER A 24 14.40 -8.47 -24.48
N THR A 25 13.93 -9.51 -25.17
CA THR A 25 14.39 -10.90 -24.95
C THR A 25 15.46 -11.31 -25.96
N SER A 26 15.72 -10.46 -26.96
CA SER A 26 16.58 -10.76 -28.11
C SER A 26 16.13 -12.00 -28.89
N SER A 27 14.83 -12.27 -28.90
CA SER A 27 14.25 -13.37 -29.67
C SER A 27 14.40 -13.15 -31.19
N ASP A 28 14.46 -14.23 -31.96
CA ASP A 28 14.51 -14.14 -33.43
C ASP A 28 13.31 -13.36 -33.99
N PHE A 29 12.15 -13.52 -33.36
CA PHE A 29 10.95 -12.79 -33.70
C PHE A 29 11.07 -11.28 -33.42
N GLU A 30 11.64 -10.90 -32.27
CA GLU A 30 11.93 -9.50 -31.95
C GLU A 30 12.88 -8.87 -32.97
N LEU A 31 13.93 -9.60 -33.34
CA LEU A 31 14.90 -9.13 -34.34
C LEU A 31 14.23 -8.92 -35.69
N GLU A 32 13.37 -9.84 -36.14
CA GLU A 32 12.66 -9.68 -37.40
C GLU A 32 11.64 -8.53 -37.36
N LEU A 33 10.86 -8.44 -36.28
CA LEU A 33 9.92 -7.34 -36.06
C LEU A 33 10.63 -5.98 -36.05
N SER A 34 11.81 -5.89 -35.42
CA SER A 34 12.60 -4.66 -35.35
C SER A 34 13.01 -4.15 -36.74
N LYS A 35 13.35 -5.04 -37.69
CA LYS A 35 13.71 -4.66 -39.07
C LYS A 35 12.54 -4.04 -39.82
N GLN A 36 11.32 -4.48 -39.52
CA GLN A 36 10.09 -3.98 -40.15
C GLN A 36 9.64 -2.62 -39.60
N ILE A 37 10.02 -2.30 -38.36
CA ILE A 37 9.62 -1.06 -37.65
C ILE A 37 10.74 0.00 -37.66
N ALA A 38 12.01 -0.41 -37.74
CA ALA A 38 13.14 0.50 -37.68
C ALA A 38 13.13 1.48 -38.85
N LYS A 39 13.13 2.79 -38.54
CA LYS A 39 13.25 3.89 -39.52
C LYS A 39 14.55 3.81 -40.31
N THR A 40 14.62 2.94 -41.31
CA THR A 40 15.66 2.96 -42.33
C THR A 40 15.23 3.94 -43.40
N SER A 41 16.12 4.89 -43.70
CA SER A 41 15.99 5.89 -44.77
C SER A 41 15.34 5.29 -46.02
N GLY A 42 14.06 5.60 -46.23
CA GLY A 42 13.32 5.24 -47.46
C GLY A 42 12.40 4.00 -47.43
N ARG A 43 12.51 3.05 -46.49
CA ARG A 43 11.67 1.81 -46.50
C ARG A 43 10.70 1.64 -45.34
N SER A 44 10.96 2.23 -44.19
CA SER A 44 10.11 2.05 -42.99
C SER A 44 9.03 3.13 -42.85
N GLN A 45 8.21 3.30 -43.90
CA GLN A 45 6.98 4.08 -43.81
C GLN A 45 5.72 3.22 -43.97
N LEU A 46 5.82 1.96 -44.42
CA LEU A 46 4.64 1.11 -44.63
C LEU A 46 3.95 0.80 -43.30
N PHE A 47 4.71 0.38 -42.29
CA PHE A 47 4.16 0.10 -40.97
C PHE A 47 3.47 1.35 -40.39
N GLN A 48 4.21 2.45 -40.30
CA GLN A 48 3.70 3.72 -39.74
C GLN A 48 2.46 4.22 -40.52
N LYS A 49 2.48 4.15 -41.86
CA LYS A 49 1.34 4.51 -42.71
C LYS A 49 0.14 3.59 -42.50
N LEU A 50 0.34 2.28 -42.28
CA LEU A 50 -0.76 1.35 -42.04
C LEU A 50 -1.36 1.56 -40.65
N TYR A 51 -0.56 1.92 -39.65
CA TYR A 51 -1.05 2.34 -38.34
C TYR A 51 -1.83 3.66 -38.42
N GLU A 52 -1.26 4.68 -39.07
CA GLU A 52 -1.91 6.00 -39.26
C GLU A 52 -3.19 5.92 -40.11
N ARG A 53 -3.28 4.95 -41.03
CA ARG A 53 -4.49 4.67 -41.82
C ARG A 53 -5.53 3.81 -41.09
N GLY A 54 -5.27 3.40 -39.85
CA GLY A 54 -6.17 2.54 -39.08
C GLY A 54 -6.27 1.10 -39.60
N ALA A 55 -5.36 0.67 -40.49
CA ALA A 55 -5.35 -0.67 -41.06
C ALA A 55 -4.80 -1.73 -40.08
N PHE A 56 -4.06 -1.30 -39.05
CA PHE A 56 -3.65 -2.16 -37.93
C PHE A 56 -4.48 -1.86 -36.69
N GLN A 57 -5.26 -2.83 -36.24
CA GLN A 57 -5.92 -2.78 -34.94
C GLN A 57 -4.88 -2.81 -33.80
N THR A 58 -5.11 -2.03 -32.74
CA THR A 58 -4.19 -1.91 -31.59
C THR A 58 -3.95 -3.24 -30.85
N ASN A 59 -4.90 -4.17 -30.90
CA ASN A 59 -4.77 -5.51 -30.33
C ASN A 59 -3.62 -6.32 -30.97
N ILE A 60 -3.45 -6.24 -32.29
CA ILE A 60 -2.40 -6.94 -33.03
C ILE A 60 -1.04 -6.43 -32.57
N TRP A 61 -0.92 -5.12 -32.38
CA TRP A 61 0.30 -4.50 -31.88
C TRP A 61 0.72 -5.00 -30.50
N ILE A 62 -0.25 -5.10 -29.59
CA ILE A 62 -0.02 -5.63 -28.25
C ILE A 62 0.45 -7.09 -28.34
N LEU A 63 -0.18 -7.91 -29.19
CA LEU A 63 0.22 -9.31 -29.40
C LEU A 63 1.63 -9.44 -29.99
N LEU A 64 1.99 -8.59 -30.97
CA LEU A 64 3.34 -8.56 -31.53
C LEU A 64 4.37 -8.19 -30.46
N ALA A 65 4.06 -7.21 -29.60
CA ALA A 65 4.94 -6.83 -28.50
C ALA A 65 5.10 -7.95 -27.46
N ILE A 66 4.01 -8.63 -27.09
CA ILE A 66 4.03 -9.79 -26.18
C ILE A 66 4.86 -10.94 -26.77
N GLY A 67 4.76 -11.18 -28.08
CA GLY A 67 5.53 -12.23 -28.75
C GLY A 67 7.02 -11.90 -28.91
N ALA A 68 7.37 -10.61 -29.02
CA ALA A 68 8.73 -10.14 -29.21
C ALA A 68 9.53 -10.05 -27.89
N GLY A 69 8.89 -9.66 -26.81
CA GLY A 69 9.59 -9.48 -25.53
C GLY A 69 8.68 -9.54 -24.32
N GLU A 70 9.25 -9.17 -23.18
CA GLU A 70 8.54 -9.15 -21.92
C GLU A 70 7.79 -7.83 -21.75
N LEU A 71 6.47 -7.89 -21.88
CA LEU A 71 5.58 -6.76 -21.64
C LEU A 71 4.92 -6.91 -20.26
N ASN A 72 5.12 -5.93 -19.39
CA ASN A 72 4.55 -5.94 -18.03
C ASN A 72 3.74 -4.66 -17.77
N ILE A 73 2.57 -4.81 -17.15
CA ILE A 73 1.87 -3.69 -16.52
C ILE A 73 2.56 -3.42 -15.18
N VAL A 74 3.10 -2.21 -15.01
CA VAL A 74 3.85 -1.77 -13.82
C VAL A 74 2.93 -1.02 -12.86
N ILE A 75 2.07 -0.15 -13.38
CA ILE A 75 1.03 0.58 -12.63
C ILE A 75 -0.29 0.27 -13.32
N ALA A 76 -1.26 -0.29 -12.60
CA ALA A 76 -2.60 -0.52 -13.13
C ALA A 76 -3.37 0.81 -13.27
N GLY A 77 -4.25 0.87 -14.25
CA GLY A 77 -5.14 2.02 -14.43
C GLY A 77 -6.19 2.08 -13.31
N VAL A 78 -6.49 3.29 -12.84
CA VAL A 78 -7.34 3.53 -11.66
C VAL A 78 -8.81 3.81 -12.06
N ALA A 79 -9.09 4.06 -13.34
CA ALA A 79 -10.44 4.36 -13.82
C ALA A 79 -11.36 3.12 -13.84
N GLU A 80 -12.66 3.29 -13.62
CA GLU A 80 -13.68 2.22 -13.73
C GLU A 80 -13.64 1.46 -15.08
N LYS A 81 -13.17 2.13 -16.14
CA LYS A 81 -12.99 1.58 -17.49
C LYS A 81 -11.52 1.33 -17.87
N ALA A 82 -10.62 1.29 -16.89
CA ALA A 82 -9.21 1.05 -17.13
C ALA A 82 -9.03 -0.27 -17.89
N LYS A 83 -8.35 -0.18 -19.03
CA LYS A 83 -8.06 -1.33 -19.90
C LYS A 83 -6.99 -2.27 -19.31
N TRP A 84 -6.27 -1.80 -18.30
CA TRP A 84 -5.13 -2.47 -17.68
C TRP A 84 -5.36 -2.54 -16.18
N SER A 85 -6.06 -3.58 -15.77
CA SER A 85 -6.60 -3.68 -14.41
C SER A 85 -5.73 -4.44 -13.42
N HIS A 86 -4.68 -5.13 -13.89
CA HIS A 86 -3.79 -5.92 -13.05
C HIS A 86 -2.33 -5.67 -13.38
N ARG A 87 -1.51 -5.57 -12.33
CA ARG A 87 -0.05 -5.42 -12.42
C ARG A 87 0.59 -6.80 -12.59
N GLY A 88 1.37 -6.99 -13.65
CA GLY A 88 1.93 -8.31 -13.96
C GLY A 88 2.32 -8.45 -15.42
N ALA A 89 2.67 -9.68 -15.81
CA ALA A 89 3.00 -9.99 -17.19
C ALA A 89 1.76 -9.89 -18.07
N LEU A 90 1.87 -9.16 -19.18
CA LEU A 90 0.80 -9.08 -20.16
C LEU A 90 0.84 -10.33 -21.06
N LYS A 91 -0.19 -11.16 -20.95
CA LYS A 91 -0.30 -12.43 -21.70
C LYS A 91 -1.14 -12.22 -22.96
N ALA A 92 -1.01 -13.12 -23.94
CA ALA A 92 -1.84 -13.08 -25.16
C ALA A 92 -3.36 -13.12 -24.85
N SER A 93 -3.73 -13.66 -23.68
CA SER A 93 -5.10 -13.67 -23.14
C SER A 93 -5.56 -12.35 -22.52
N TRP A 94 -4.79 -11.26 -22.61
CA TRP A 94 -5.05 -10.00 -21.91
C TRP A 94 -6.47 -9.44 -22.10
N ILE A 95 -7.11 -9.67 -23.26
CA ILE A 95 -8.50 -9.24 -23.47
C ILE A 95 -9.45 -9.95 -22.51
N ARG A 96 -9.31 -11.28 -22.40
CA ARG A 96 -10.11 -12.12 -21.51
C ARG A 96 -9.76 -11.87 -20.05
N ASP A 97 -8.48 -11.67 -19.75
CA ASP A 97 -8.00 -11.49 -18.38
C ASP A 97 -8.40 -10.11 -17.81
N ASN A 98 -8.66 -9.11 -18.66
CA ASN A 98 -9.19 -7.81 -18.26
C ASN A 98 -10.73 -7.77 -18.13
N ASP A 99 -11.44 -8.83 -18.50
CA ASP A 99 -12.89 -8.94 -18.33
C ASP A 99 -13.23 -8.92 -16.82
N PRO A 100 -14.10 -8.00 -16.35
CA PRO A 100 -14.52 -7.91 -14.95
C PRO A 100 -14.93 -9.25 -14.33
N GLU A 101 -15.57 -10.16 -15.08
CA GLU A 101 -15.99 -11.47 -14.58
C GLU A 101 -14.83 -12.42 -14.28
N ASN A 102 -13.70 -12.23 -14.96
CA ASN A 102 -12.48 -13.04 -14.79
C ASN A 102 -11.48 -12.44 -13.80
N ARG A 103 -11.59 -11.13 -13.48
CA ARG A 103 -10.70 -10.42 -12.56
C ARG A 103 -10.64 -11.05 -11.17
N THR A 104 -11.78 -11.49 -10.64
CA THR A 104 -11.89 -12.06 -9.28
C THR A 104 -11.36 -13.48 -9.17
N LYS A 105 -11.17 -14.20 -10.29
CA LYS A 105 -10.72 -15.60 -10.30
C LYS A 105 -9.21 -15.77 -10.50
N HIS A 106 -8.51 -14.76 -11.01
CA HIS A 106 -7.13 -14.89 -11.52
C HIS A 106 -6.11 -13.93 -10.89
N SER A 107 -6.45 -13.14 -9.88
CA SER A 107 -5.55 -12.17 -9.27
C SER A 107 -4.50 -12.82 -8.35
N SER A 108 -3.55 -13.56 -8.91
CA SER A 108 -2.31 -13.90 -8.20
C SER A 108 -1.31 -12.76 -8.37
N VAL A 109 -0.76 -12.22 -7.29
CA VAL A 109 0.33 -11.25 -7.36
C VAL A 109 1.55 -11.91 -7.99
N GLU A 110 1.91 -11.51 -9.22
CA GLU A 110 3.05 -12.10 -9.94
C GLU A 110 4.36 -11.34 -9.69
N LEU A 111 4.28 -10.04 -9.40
CA LEU A 111 5.43 -9.14 -9.28
C LEU A 111 5.54 -8.54 -7.88
N MET A 112 6.76 -8.38 -7.38
CA MET A 112 7.04 -7.61 -6.16
C MET A 112 6.39 -6.23 -6.23
N PRO A 113 5.77 -5.71 -5.16
CA PRO A 113 5.05 -4.44 -5.19
C PRO A 113 6.00 -3.28 -5.54
N ILE A 114 5.43 -2.14 -5.89
CA ILE A 114 6.22 -0.91 -6.01
C ILE A 114 6.62 -0.48 -4.60
N PHE A 115 7.90 -0.22 -4.38
CA PHE A 115 8.41 0.26 -3.10
C PHE A 115 8.63 1.78 -3.12
N SER A 116 8.58 2.38 -1.94
CA SER A 116 9.10 3.72 -1.69
C SER A 116 10.61 3.78 -1.96
N PRO A 117 11.21 4.99 -1.99
CA PRO A 117 12.65 5.13 -1.78
C PRO A 117 13.09 4.43 -0.48
N VAL A 118 14.39 4.18 -0.37
CA VAL A 118 15.01 3.68 0.86
C VAL A 118 15.16 4.85 1.83
N PHE A 119 14.69 4.66 3.06
CA PHE A 119 14.82 5.62 4.17
C PHE A 119 15.67 5.03 5.29
N HIS A 120 16.31 5.88 6.09
CA HIS A 120 17.14 5.44 7.21
C HIS A 120 16.40 5.41 8.55
N ASP A 121 15.16 5.86 8.57
CA ASP A 121 14.26 5.82 9.71
C ASP A 121 12.81 5.59 9.24
N VAL A 122 11.93 5.27 10.20
CA VAL A 122 10.50 5.09 9.93
C VAL A 122 9.78 6.43 9.71
N ALA A 123 10.32 7.54 10.25
CA ALA A 123 9.73 8.87 10.09
C ALA A 123 9.78 9.36 8.63
N GLY A 124 10.85 9.04 7.90
CA GLY A 124 11.00 9.31 6.48
C GLY A 124 10.00 8.52 5.63
N VAL A 125 9.79 7.24 5.97
CA VAL A 125 8.74 6.42 5.35
C VAL A 125 7.36 7.02 5.60
N ALA A 126 7.05 7.38 6.85
CA ALA A 126 5.78 7.99 7.23
C ALA A 126 5.54 9.33 6.52
N SER A 127 6.60 10.14 6.35
CA SER A 127 6.53 11.44 5.67
C SER A 127 6.28 11.27 4.18
N TYR A 128 6.96 10.32 3.54
CA TYR A 128 6.71 9.96 2.14
C TYR A 128 5.29 9.46 1.93
N TRP A 129 4.82 8.60 2.83
CA TRP A 129 3.49 8.05 2.80
C TRP A 129 2.41 9.13 2.95
N ARG A 130 2.55 10.06 3.91
CA ARG A 130 1.66 11.21 4.11
C ARG A 130 1.45 12.02 2.82
N ILE A 131 2.54 12.34 2.12
CA ILE A 131 2.50 13.14 0.87
C ILE A 131 1.86 12.38 -0.29
N ARG A 132 1.92 11.05 -0.28
CA ARG A 132 1.52 10.16 -1.39
C ARG A 132 0.13 9.55 -1.20
N GLN A 133 -0.57 9.90 -0.13
CA GLN A 133 -1.90 9.38 0.14
C GLN A 133 -2.88 9.74 -0.98
N PRO A 134 -3.66 8.77 -1.50
CA PRO A 134 -4.85 9.06 -2.27
C PRO A 134 -5.83 9.93 -1.47
N ASN A 135 -6.71 10.66 -2.16
CA ASN A 135 -7.75 11.44 -1.50
C ASN A 135 -8.56 10.56 -0.53
N SER A 136 -8.63 10.96 0.74
CA SER A 136 -9.25 10.21 1.84
C SER A 136 -10.75 9.91 1.67
N SER A 137 -11.38 10.47 0.63
CA SER A 137 -12.77 10.21 0.24
C SER A 137 -13.00 8.86 -0.45
N GLU A 138 -11.95 8.20 -0.94
CA GLU A 138 -12.06 6.98 -1.76
C GLU A 138 -11.99 5.67 -0.96
N GLY A 139 -11.88 5.76 0.37
CA GLY A 139 -11.86 4.61 1.28
C GLY A 139 -10.55 4.47 2.04
N GLN A 140 -10.38 3.31 2.68
CA GLN A 140 -9.17 3.01 3.44
C GLN A 140 -8.05 2.54 2.49
N THR A 141 -6.82 2.99 2.77
CA THR A 141 -5.60 2.58 2.07
C THR A 141 -4.68 1.91 3.06
N LEU A 142 -3.85 0.97 2.59
CA LEU A 142 -3.06 0.14 3.46
C LEU A 142 -1.80 -0.40 2.78
N GLY A 143 -0.85 -0.87 3.59
CA GLY A 143 0.38 -1.45 3.08
C GLY A 143 1.32 -1.91 4.18
N VAL A 144 2.57 -2.17 3.78
CA VAL A 144 3.57 -2.82 4.64
C VAL A 144 4.85 -2.01 4.63
N ILE A 145 5.41 -1.80 5.82
CA ILE A 145 6.77 -1.30 6.00
C ILE A 145 7.70 -2.49 6.20
N LEU A 146 8.80 -2.52 5.46
CA LEU A 146 9.84 -3.52 5.55
C LEU A 146 11.12 -2.88 6.10
N LYS A 147 11.84 -3.60 6.96
CA LYS A 147 13.17 -3.22 7.47
C LYS A 147 14.21 -4.18 6.94
N HIS A 148 15.37 -3.67 6.53
CA HIS A 148 16.51 -4.49 6.18
C HIS A 148 17.02 -5.25 7.41
N LYS A 149 17.39 -6.53 7.25
CA LYS A 149 17.75 -7.43 8.37
C LYS A 149 18.98 -6.97 9.15
N HIS A 150 19.91 -6.27 8.49
CA HIS A 150 21.22 -5.90 9.04
C HIS A 150 21.54 -4.40 8.94
N ARG A 151 20.63 -3.58 8.42
CA ARG A 151 20.85 -2.14 8.21
C ARG A 151 19.63 -1.39 8.71
N ASP A 152 19.83 -0.17 9.16
CA ASP A 152 18.74 0.76 9.44
C ASP A 152 18.29 1.39 8.13
N GLU A 153 17.65 0.55 7.33
CA GLU A 153 17.08 0.89 6.03
C GLU A 153 15.65 0.36 5.98
N PHE A 154 14.74 1.23 5.58
CA PHE A 154 13.31 1.00 5.54
C PHE A 154 12.75 1.31 4.15
N ILE A 155 11.82 0.48 3.72
CA ILE A 155 11.02 0.71 2.51
C ILE A 155 9.55 0.43 2.86
N ALA A 156 8.64 1.09 2.18
CA ALA A 156 7.21 0.78 2.24
C ALA A 156 6.71 0.31 0.88
N THR A 157 5.72 -0.57 0.88
CA THR A 157 4.94 -0.85 -0.33
C THR A 157 4.14 0.40 -0.71
N ALA A 158 3.77 0.53 -1.97
CA ALA A 158 2.71 1.47 -2.37
C ALA A 158 1.43 1.15 -1.59
N ALA A 159 0.63 2.18 -1.34
CA ALA A 159 -0.64 2.03 -0.64
C ALA A 159 -1.67 1.42 -1.59
N GLU A 160 -2.28 0.32 -1.16
CA GLU A 160 -3.36 -0.35 -1.88
C GLU A 160 -4.70 0.05 -1.24
N SER A 161 -5.74 0.24 -2.05
CA SER A 161 -7.09 0.48 -1.54
C SER A 161 -7.67 -0.83 -1.00
N GLY A 162 -8.23 -0.80 0.20
CA GLY A 162 -8.81 -1.98 0.80
C GLY A 162 -9.12 -1.81 2.29
N GLU A 163 -9.79 -2.82 2.83
CA GLU A 163 -10.17 -2.87 4.24
C GLU A 163 -9.05 -3.52 5.07
N TYR A 164 -8.56 -2.83 6.09
CA TYR A 164 -7.43 -3.27 6.91
C TYR A 164 -7.69 -4.62 7.62
N VAL A 165 -8.95 -4.87 7.99
CA VAL A 165 -9.41 -6.15 8.56
C VAL A 165 -9.18 -7.34 7.63
N ASN A 166 -9.23 -7.13 6.31
CA ASN A 166 -9.07 -8.20 5.32
C ASN A 166 -7.66 -8.26 4.72
N PHE A 167 -6.73 -7.44 5.23
CA PHE A 167 -5.43 -7.29 4.63
C PHE A 167 -4.48 -8.44 4.95
N ASP A 168 -3.95 -9.09 3.93
CA ASP A 168 -2.94 -10.14 4.07
C ASP A 168 -1.74 -9.86 3.18
N LEU A 169 -0.55 -10.32 3.58
CA LEU A 169 0.67 -10.13 2.78
C LEU A 169 0.53 -10.73 1.37
N SER A 170 -0.29 -11.76 1.19
CA SER A 170 -0.54 -12.40 -0.10
C SER A 170 -1.25 -11.53 -1.13
N VAL A 171 -1.88 -10.43 -0.71
CA VAL A 171 -2.50 -9.48 -1.67
C VAL A 171 -1.49 -8.48 -2.21
N VAL A 172 -0.30 -8.39 -1.62
CA VAL A 172 0.74 -7.41 -1.98
C VAL A 172 2.01 -8.05 -2.51
N PHE A 173 2.36 -9.23 -2.01
CA PHE A 173 3.60 -9.92 -2.33
C PHE A 173 3.33 -11.20 -3.13
N PRO A 174 4.22 -11.53 -4.10
CA PRO A 174 4.13 -12.79 -4.81
C PRO A 174 4.37 -13.98 -3.88
N LYS A 175 3.94 -15.16 -4.33
CA LYS A 175 4.15 -16.43 -3.62
C LYS A 175 5.15 -17.31 -4.35
N ASP A 176 5.90 -18.10 -3.59
CA ASP A 176 6.70 -19.19 -4.14
C ASP A 176 5.83 -20.39 -4.57
N GLN A 177 6.47 -21.41 -5.14
CA GLN A 177 5.82 -22.66 -5.56
C GLN A 177 5.18 -23.46 -4.41
N HIS A 178 5.51 -23.13 -3.16
CA HIS A 178 4.95 -23.74 -1.95
C HIS A 178 3.82 -22.88 -1.34
N GLY A 179 3.50 -21.73 -1.95
CA GLY A 179 2.48 -20.81 -1.47
C GLY A 179 2.96 -19.82 -0.40
N ASN A 180 4.26 -19.77 -0.09
CA ASN A 180 4.81 -18.84 0.88
C ASN A 180 4.99 -17.45 0.26
N VAL A 181 4.67 -16.42 1.03
CA VAL A 181 4.91 -15.04 0.62
C VAL A 181 6.41 -14.76 0.47
N LEU A 182 6.78 -14.20 -0.69
CA LEU A 182 8.13 -13.76 -1.01
C LEU A 182 8.30 -12.28 -0.67
N LEU A 183 9.18 -11.99 0.29
CA LEU A 183 9.63 -10.63 0.58
C LEU A 183 10.88 -10.29 -0.24
N PRO A 184 11.17 -8.98 -0.47
CA PRO A 184 12.44 -8.55 -1.04
C PRO A 184 13.63 -9.12 -0.27
N GLU A 185 14.67 -9.49 -1.01
CA GLU A 185 15.88 -10.08 -0.43
C GLU A 185 16.49 -9.16 0.63
N GLY A 186 16.88 -9.74 1.77
CA GLY A 186 17.47 -8.99 2.87
C GLY A 186 16.48 -8.18 3.71
N PHE A 187 15.19 -8.14 3.36
CA PHE A 187 14.15 -7.46 4.13
C PHE A 187 13.31 -8.42 4.98
N ARG A 188 12.68 -7.85 6.01
CA ARG A 188 11.64 -8.48 6.84
C ARG A 188 10.51 -7.49 7.07
N VAL A 189 9.33 -7.98 7.41
CA VAL A 189 8.23 -7.12 7.84
C VAL A 189 8.63 -6.36 9.10
N TYR A 190 8.50 -5.05 9.06
CA TYR A 190 8.66 -4.16 10.20
C TYR A 190 7.32 -3.80 10.81
N GLY A 191 6.33 -3.54 9.95
CA GLY A 191 4.99 -3.20 10.40
C GLY A 191 4.00 -3.03 9.27
N PHE A 192 2.76 -2.79 9.66
CA PHE A 192 1.63 -2.57 8.77
C PHE A 192 1.15 -1.14 8.93
N TYR A 193 0.80 -0.50 7.82
CA TYR A 193 0.24 0.84 7.84
C TYR A 193 -1.15 0.87 7.22
N HIS A 194 -2.01 1.76 7.68
CA HIS A 194 -3.30 2.03 7.06
C HIS A 194 -3.78 3.47 7.27
N SER A 195 -4.63 3.98 6.39
CA SER A 195 -5.34 5.23 6.63
C SER A 195 -6.58 5.01 7.50
N SER A 196 -7.15 6.11 7.98
CA SER A 196 -8.47 6.08 8.59
C SER A 196 -9.53 5.73 7.57
N LYS A 197 -10.47 4.88 7.98
CA LYS A 197 -11.69 4.62 7.21
C LYS A 197 -12.70 5.75 7.48
N PRO A 198 -13.26 6.39 6.44
CA PRO A 198 -14.35 7.35 6.63
C PRO A 198 -15.50 6.71 7.41
N SER A 199 -15.79 7.25 8.58
CA SER A 199 -16.87 6.75 9.44
C SER A 199 -18.21 7.36 9.00
N LEU A 200 -19.26 6.53 8.94
CA LEU A 200 -20.61 7.03 8.74
C LEU A 200 -21.07 7.84 9.97
N PRO A 201 -21.98 8.83 9.81
CA PRO A 201 -22.45 9.66 10.91
C PRO A 201 -22.96 8.85 12.12
N ASP A 202 -23.65 7.74 11.87
CA ASP A 202 -24.23 6.88 12.91
C ASP A 202 -23.19 6.07 13.71
N HIS A 203 -21.93 6.08 13.28
CA HIS A 203 -20.80 5.41 13.94
C HIS A 203 -19.88 6.39 14.65
N LEU A 204 -20.26 7.66 14.75
CA LEU A 204 -19.50 8.67 15.47
C LEU A 204 -20.02 8.79 16.92
N PRO A 205 -19.12 8.92 17.91
CA PRO A 205 -19.52 9.25 19.26
C PRO A 205 -20.10 10.67 19.31
N ALA A 206 -21.06 10.88 20.22
CA ALA A 206 -21.70 12.17 20.44
C ALA A 206 -20.75 13.27 20.96
N ALA A 207 -19.66 12.87 21.60
CA ALA A 207 -18.59 13.74 22.10
C ALA A 207 -17.24 13.34 21.52
N ASP A 208 -16.26 14.26 21.53
CA ASP A 208 -14.88 14.04 21.08
C ASP A 208 -14.76 13.47 19.66
N THR A 209 -15.70 13.82 18.78
CA THR A 209 -15.78 13.30 17.40
C THR A 209 -14.49 13.52 16.61
N GLU A 210 -13.85 14.68 16.77
CA GLU A 210 -12.59 14.98 16.06
C GLU A 210 -11.42 14.14 16.59
N LEU A 211 -11.34 13.90 17.89
CA LEU A 211 -10.34 13.00 18.47
C LEU A 211 -10.58 11.56 18.02
N PHE A 212 -11.84 11.13 17.95
CA PHE A 212 -12.21 9.78 17.51
C PHE A 212 -11.83 9.52 16.05
N LYS A 213 -12.14 10.46 15.15
CA LYS A 213 -11.78 10.37 13.72
C LYS A 213 -10.27 10.29 13.50
N ASN A 214 -9.50 10.94 14.36
CA ASN A 214 -8.04 11.01 14.30
C ASN A 214 -7.37 9.99 15.22
N PHE A 215 -8.02 8.86 15.53
CA PHE A 215 -7.43 7.75 16.27
C PHE A 215 -7.79 6.40 15.61
N PHE A 216 -7.12 5.32 15.99
CA PHE A 216 -7.43 3.97 15.50
C PHE A 216 -8.90 3.63 15.75
N SER A 217 -9.58 3.05 14.77
CA SER A 217 -10.90 2.46 15.04
C SER A 217 -10.75 1.24 15.95
N PRO A 218 -11.73 0.92 16.81
CA PRO A 218 -11.64 -0.27 17.66
C PRO A 218 -11.47 -1.56 16.85
N ALA A 219 -12.17 -1.71 15.72
CA ALA A 219 -12.00 -2.82 14.79
C ALA A 219 -10.57 -2.93 14.22
N ASP A 220 -10.02 -1.84 13.67
CA ASP A 220 -8.66 -1.84 13.10
C ASP A 220 -7.61 -2.07 14.18
N MET A 221 -7.80 -1.47 15.36
CA MET A 221 -6.94 -1.69 16.50
C MET A 221 -6.93 -3.16 16.88
N LYS A 222 -8.10 -3.80 17.02
CA LYS A 222 -8.20 -5.22 17.36
C LYS A 222 -7.45 -6.10 16.35
N VAL A 223 -7.62 -5.86 15.05
CA VAL A 223 -6.90 -6.57 13.98
C VAL A 223 -5.40 -6.36 14.10
N GLY A 224 -4.96 -5.13 14.34
CA GLY A 224 -3.56 -4.80 14.55
C GLY A 224 -2.97 -5.53 15.76
N LEU A 225 -3.70 -5.57 16.87
CA LEU A 225 -3.30 -6.28 18.07
C LEU A 225 -3.18 -7.79 17.83
N ASP A 226 -4.12 -8.41 17.08
CA ASP A 226 -4.03 -9.83 16.71
C ASP A 226 -2.74 -10.10 15.89
N ARG A 227 -2.34 -9.18 15.00
CA ARG A 227 -1.06 -9.28 14.27
C ARG A 227 0.15 -9.20 15.19
N LEU A 228 0.12 -8.33 16.20
CA LEU A 228 1.20 -8.21 17.18
C LEU A 228 1.30 -9.45 18.07
N VAL A 229 0.18 -10.09 18.41
CA VAL A 229 0.22 -11.39 19.12
C VAL A 229 0.90 -12.47 18.28
N ALA A 230 0.65 -12.50 16.98
CA ALA A 230 1.30 -13.44 16.06
C ALA A 230 2.78 -13.10 15.80
N ALA A 231 3.14 -11.81 15.83
CA ALA A 231 4.47 -11.31 15.54
C ALA A 231 4.79 -10.06 16.39
N PRO A 232 5.24 -10.23 17.64
CA PRO A 232 5.41 -9.13 18.61
C PRO A 232 6.41 -8.06 18.20
N GLN A 233 7.36 -8.39 17.31
CA GLN A 233 8.33 -7.44 16.77
C GLN A 233 7.76 -6.45 15.75
N HIS A 234 6.52 -6.66 15.30
CA HIS A 234 5.88 -5.78 14.33
C HIS A 234 5.39 -4.48 14.97
N HIS A 235 5.14 -3.50 14.11
CA HIS A 235 4.60 -2.20 14.47
C HIS A 235 3.33 -1.95 13.65
N LEU A 236 2.43 -1.16 14.21
CA LEU A 236 1.23 -0.69 13.55
C LEU A 236 1.38 0.81 13.31
N PHE A 237 0.96 1.27 12.15
CA PHE A 237 0.97 2.68 11.81
C PHE A 237 -0.39 3.08 11.25
N MET A 238 -0.87 4.24 11.67
CA MET A 238 -2.08 4.83 11.10
C MET A 238 -1.81 6.26 10.72
N ILE A 239 -2.26 6.64 9.52
CA ILE A 239 -2.39 8.04 9.16
C ILE A 239 -3.83 8.51 9.44
N THR A 240 -3.95 9.58 10.20
CA THR A 240 -5.22 10.18 10.57
C THR A 240 -5.74 11.07 9.43
N PRO A 241 -7.04 11.41 9.42
CA PRO A 241 -7.60 12.38 8.47
C PRO A 241 -6.93 13.76 8.52
N ASP A 242 -6.46 14.19 9.69
CA ASP A 242 -5.69 15.42 9.86
C ASP A 242 -4.17 15.23 9.67
N GLU A 243 -3.79 14.13 9.01
CA GLU A 243 -2.46 13.75 8.56
C GLU A 243 -1.46 13.33 9.63
N ALA A 244 -1.79 13.32 10.94
CA ALA A 244 -0.91 12.72 11.95
C ALA A 244 -0.58 11.27 11.61
N VAL A 245 0.64 10.86 11.92
CA VAL A 245 1.01 9.44 11.85
C VAL A 245 1.19 8.92 13.26
N LEU A 246 0.27 8.05 13.67
CA LEU A 246 0.32 7.34 14.93
C LEU A 246 1.03 6.01 14.73
N SER A 247 1.77 5.58 15.75
CA SER A 247 2.38 4.26 15.78
C SER A 247 2.06 3.53 17.07
N PHE A 248 1.86 2.22 16.96
CA PHE A 248 1.66 1.34 18.10
C PHE A 248 2.58 0.13 17.97
N SER A 249 3.23 -0.24 19.07
CA SER A 249 4.02 -1.46 19.17
C SER A 249 3.79 -2.10 20.53
N GLN A 250 3.85 -3.43 20.55
CA GLN A 250 3.63 -4.18 21.77
C GLN A 250 4.86 -4.05 22.70
N PRO A 251 4.66 -3.81 24.02
CA PRO A 251 5.71 -3.91 25.03
C PRO A 251 5.96 -5.40 25.36
N ASP A 252 6.98 -5.70 26.17
CA ASP A 252 7.31 -7.09 26.56
C ASP A 252 6.19 -7.86 27.31
N ILE A 253 5.01 -7.25 27.56
CA ILE A 253 3.86 -7.79 28.33
C ILE A 253 2.60 -7.94 27.42
N PRO A 254 1.65 -8.87 27.71
CA PRO A 254 0.63 -9.27 26.73
C PRO A 254 -0.50 -8.26 26.49
N VAL A 255 -0.65 -7.87 25.22
CA VAL A 255 -1.77 -7.14 24.61
C VAL A 255 -3.15 -7.84 24.70
N ARG A 256 -3.19 -9.09 25.19
CA ARG A 256 -4.36 -9.98 25.11
C ARG A 256 -5.61 -9.48 25.85
N SER A 257 -5.46 -8.77 26.97
CA SER A 257 -6.60 -8.22 27.71
C SER A 257 -7.36 -7.19 26.87
N LEU A 258 -6.64 -6.28 26.21
CA LEU A 258 -7.23 -5.26 25.36
C LEU A 258 -7.96 -5.88 24.15
N ILE A 259 -7.42 -6.95 23.56
CA ILE A 259 -8.10 -7.68 22.47
C ILE A 259 -9.47 -8.20 22.91
N VAL A 260 -9.58 -8.73 24.14
CA VAL A 260 -10.84 -9.25 24.69
C VAL A 260 -11.83 -8.12 24.96
N GLU A 261 -11.36 -6.93 25.29
CA GLU A 261 -12.21 -5.75 25.48
C GLU A 261 -12.72 -5.17 24.16
N LEU A 262 -11.89 -5.14 23.11
CA LEU A 262 -12.21 -4.60 21.78
C LEU A 262 -13.12 -5.52 20.96
N THR A 263 -14.31 -5.78 21.49
CA THR A 263 -15.40 -6.51 20.83
C THR A 263 -16.37 -5.54 20.15
N ALA A 264 -17.32 -6.05 19.36
CA ALA A 264 -18.37 -5.23 18.74
C ALA A 264 -19.21 -4.44 19.77
N ASP A 265 -19.26 -4.89 21.04
CA ASP A 265 -19.91 -4.15 22.12
C ASP A 265 -19.15 -2.87 22.50
N PHE A 266 -17.82 -2.88 22.37
CA PHE A 266 -16.96 -1.74 22.67
C PHE A 266 -17.26 -0.55 21.76
N GLU A 267 -17.39 -0.79 20.45
CA GLU A 267 -17.77 0.25 19.49
C GLU A 267 -19.14 0.84 19.83
N ARG A 268 -20.12 0.00 20.18
CA ARG A 268 -21.45 0.48 20.58
C ARG A 268 -21.39 1.35 21.85
N LYS A 269 -20.56 0.96 22.83
CA LYS A 269 -20.33 1.73 24.06
C LYS A 269 -19.63 3.06 23.80
N LEU A 270 -18.73 3.08 22.82
CA LEU A 270 -18.05 4.31 22.39
C LEU A 270 -19.04 5.26 21.70
N VAL A 271 -19.85 4.75 20.76
CA VAL A 271 -20.87 5.52 20.05
C VAL A 271 -21.95 6.07 20.99
N SER A 272 -22.43 5.25 21.93
CA SER A 272 -23.42 5.64 22.94
C SER A 272 -22.87 6.57 24.04
N GLY A 273 -21.55 6.72 24.14
CA GLY A 273 -20.88 7.54 25.14
C GLY A 273 -20.70 6.89 26.51
N GLU A 274 -21.03 5.60 26.67
CA GLU A 274 -20.71 4.81 27.87
C GLU A 274 -19.19 4.70 28.12
N ILE A 275 -18.41 4.68 27.03
CA ILE A 275 -16.95 4.79 27.04
C ILE A 275 -16.58 6.03 26.25
N THR A 276 -15.69 6.87 26.78
CA THR A 276 -15.21 8.05 26.05
C THR A 276 -14.06 7.70 25.11
N THR A 277 -13.86 8.51 24.08
CA THR A 277 -12.69 8.40 23.20
C THR A 277 -11.38 8.47 23.99
N GLN A 278 -11.31 9.34 25.00
CA GLN A 278 -10.13 9.43 25.87
C GLN A 278 -9.89 8.14 26.67
N MET A 279 -10.93 7.50 27.21
CA MET A 279 -10.78 6.21 27.90
C MET A 279 -10.25 5.12 26.97
N PHE A 280 -10.68 5.12 25.70
CA PHE A 280 -10.15 4.20 24.71
C PHE A 280 -8.67 4.46 24.41
N ILE A 281 -8.27 5.72 24.22
CA ILE A 281 -6.85 6.11 24.04
C ILE A 281 -6.02 5.68 25.25
N ASP A 282 -6.49 5.94 26.47
CA ASP A 282 -5.78 5.58 27.70
C ASP A 282 -5.58 4.06 27.81
N LYS A 283 -6.60 3.26 27.44
CA LYS A 283 -6.50 1.79 27.38
C LYS A 283 -5.45 1.32 26.37
N VAL A 284 -5.42 1.92 25.19
CA VAL A 284 -4.41 1.59 24.16
C VAL A 284 -3.02 2.00 24.64
N ALA A 285 -2.85 3.21 25.17
CA ALA A 285 -1.59 3.72 25.69
C ALA A 285 -1.04 2.90 26.87
N ALA A 286 -1.94 2.33 27.70
CA ALA A 286 -1.56 1.43 28.79
C ALA A 286 -1.18 0.03 28.29
N ALA A 287 -1.80 -0.44 27.20
CA ALA A 287 -1.52 -1.75 26.62
C ALA A 287 -0.20 -1.81 25.84
N GLY A 288 0.35 -0.66 25.42
CA GLY A 288 1.62 -0.66 24.74
C GLY A 288 2.28 0.67 24.42
N ASN A 289 3.26 0.62 23.54
CA ASN A 289 3.99 1.82 23.13
C ASN A 289 3.21 2.51 22.00
N LEU A 290 2.23 3.31 22.40
CA LEU A 290 1.51 4.24 21.54
C LEU A 290 2.30 5.55 21.43
N SER A 291 2.55 6.03 20.22
CA SER A 291 3.27 7.29 20.00
C SER A 291 2.81 8.03 18.75
N VAL A 292 2.96 9.35 18.76
CA VAL A 292 2.83 10.22 17.59
C VAL A 292 4.19 10.24 16.90
N LEU A 293 4.26 9.71 15.68
CA LEU A 293 5.45 9.72 14.85
C LEU A 293 5.57 11.02 14.04
N LEU A 294 4.45 11.49 13.48
CA LEU A 294 4.36 12.78 12.81
C LEU A 294 3.15 13.55 13.34
N PRO A 295 3.29 14.85 13.67
CA PRO A 295 2.27 15.60 14.37
C PRO A 295 1.16 16.08 13.42
N SER A 296 0.05 16.54 14.02
CA SER A 296 -1.09 17.19 13.37
C SER A 296 -1.77 18.19 14.33
N LYS A 297 -2.93 18.72 13.93
CA LYS A 297 -3.73 19.61 14.79
C LYS A 297 -4.29 18.86 16.01
N THR A 298 -4.76 17.62 15.84
CA THR A 298 -5.30 16.79 16.92
C THR A 298 -4.20 16.19 17.78
N TRP A 299 -3.05 15.88 17.17
CA TRP A 299 -1.89 15.29 17.84
C TRP A 299 -0.65 16.18 17.68
N PRO A 300 -0.52 17.27 18.45
CA PRO A 300 0.54 18.26 18.24
C PRO A 300 1.93 17.78 18.68
N ASP A 301 1.98 16.93 19.70
CA ASP A 301 3.23 16.55 20.36
C ASP A 301 3.76 15.21 19.83
N VAL A 302 4.97 15.24 19.26
CA VAL A 302 5.68 14.03 18.81
C VAL A 302 6.20 13.25 20.01
N GLY A 303 6.06 11.92 19.97
CA GLY A 303 6.56 11.02 21.01
C GLY A 303 5.47 10.17 21.65
N ARG A 304 5.81 9.56 22.79
CA ARG A 304 4.93 8.59 23.46
C ARG A 304 3.70 9.26 24.05
N ILE A 305 2.54 8.70 23.73
CA ILE A 305 1.25 9.05 24.36
C ILE A 305 1.15 8.26 25.67
N ARG A 306 0.95 8.98 26.78
CA ARG A 306 0.78 8.39 28.11
C ARG A 306 -0.71 8.38 28.49
N PRO A 307 -1.17 7.38 29.26
CA PRO A 307 -2.51 7.42 29.84
C PRO A 307 -2.71 8.70 30.67
N SER A 308 -3.89 9.31 30.59
CA SER A 308 -4.19 10.57 31.28
C SER A 308 -3.91 10.52 32.79
N ALA A 309 -4.16 9.38 33.43
CA ALA A 309 -3.88 9.17 34.86
C ALA A 309 -2.39 9.28 35.22
N GLU A 310 -1.48 8.90 34.32
CA GLU A 310 -0.03 9.02 34.53
C GLU A 310 0.44 10.47 34.34
N THR A 311 -0.14 11.18 33.38
CA THR A 311 0.22 12.58 33.08
C THR A 311 -0.13 13.51 34.24
N VAL A 312 -1.24 13.27 34.93
CA VAL A 312 -1.62 14.02 36.14
C VAL A 312 -0.62 13.79 37.28
N ALA A 313 -0.07 12.57 37.41
CA ALA A 313 0.92 12.26 38.44
C ALA A 313 2.28 12.94 38.19
N VAL A 314 2.70 13.07 36.91
CA VAL A 314 3.95 13.77 36.53
C VAL A 314 3.86 15.28 36.81
N ILE A 315 2.69 15.89 36.63
CA ILE A 315 2.48 17.32 36.91
C ILE A 315 2.37 17.59 38.42
N ALA A 316 2.02 16.57 39.21
CA ALA A 316 1.83 16.68 40.67
C ALA A 316 3.13 16.54 41.49
N GLU A 317 4.30 16.33 40.88
CA GLU A 317 5.59 16.35 41.59
C GLU A 317 6.04 17.82 41.82
N PRO A 318 6.16 18.29 43.08
CA PRO A 318 6.52 19.67 43.36
C PRO A 318 8.03 19.89 43.23
N ALA A 319 8.40 21.09 42.76
CA ALA A 319 9.75 21.62 42.83
C ALA A 319 10.32 21.49 44.26
N GLN A 320 11.47 20.83 44.37
CA GLN A 320 12.37 20.98 45.51
C GLN A 320 13.31 22.16 45.28
#